data_AF-A0A7J8RQU6-F1
#
_entry.id   AF-A0A7J8RQU6-F1
#
_cell.length_a   1.000
_cell.length_b   1.000
_cell.length_c   1.000
_cell.angle_alpha   90.00
_cell.angle_beta   90.00
_cell.angle_gamma   90.00
#
_symmetry.space_group_name_H-M   'P 1'
#
loop_
_entity.id
_entity.type
_entity.pdbx_description
1 polymer ?
#
loop_
_entity_poly.entity_id
_entity_poly.type
_entity_poly.pdbx_seq_one_letter_code
_entity_poly.pdbx_strand_id
1 'polypeptide(L)' 'MLVGQSSKDTFNDSEGKDDLDILDGDIQKSIVNGVPSISFSDRIHKILIQGMKNTVILKLLGRNIGFSVLQNKLYNLWRP' A
#
# COMPACT_ATOMS: atom_id res chain seq x y z
N MET A 1 13.97 31.42 10.13
CA MET A 1 13.30 30.97 8.89
C MET A 1 14.18 29.88 8.31
N LEU A 2 13.79 28.61 8.45
CA LEU A 2 14.57 27.46 7.97
C LEU A 2 14.05 27.08 6.59
N VAL A 3 14.87 27.34 5.57
CA VAL A 3 14.62 26.96 4.18
C VAL A 3 14.99 25.49 4.03
N GLY A 4 13.99 24.63 3.82
CA GLY A 4 14.21 23.22 3.50
C GLY A 4 14.73 23.07 2.07
N GLN A 5 15.89 22.43 1.92
CA GLN A 5 16.43 22.07 0.62
C GLN A 5 15.59 20.95 -0.02
N SER A 6 15.17 21.17 -1.26
CA SER A 6 14.52 20.16 -2.11
C SER A 6 15.58 19.17 -2.59
N SER A 7 15.50 17.93 -2.13
CA SER A 7 16.36 16.84 -2.60
C SER A 7 15.81 16.32 -3.92
N LYS A 8 16.61 16.48 -4.97
CA LYS A 8 16.32 16.04 -6.34
C LYS A 8 16.98 14.67 -6.49
N ASP A 9 16.26 13.62 -6.11
CA ASP A 9 16.74 12.25 -6.29
C ASP A 9 16.46 11.81 -7.73
N THR A 10 17.53 11.81 -8.52
CA THR A 10 17.59 11.19 -9.84
C THR A 10 17.47 9.67 -9.68
N PHE A 11 16.27 9.13 -9.89
CA PHE A 11 16.07 7.69 -10.05
C PHE A 11 16.38 7.29 -11.49
N ASN A 12 17.42 6.48 -11.64
CA ASN A 12 17.81 5.90 -12.93
C ASN A 12 16.78 4.88 -13.39
N ASP A 13 16.36 5.06 -14.63
CA ASP A 13 15.48 4.24 -15.46
C ASP A 13 15.99 2.80 -15.61
N SER A 14 15.12 1.81 -15.34
CA SER A 14 15.25 0.43 -15.82
C SER A 14 13.98 -0.38 -15.57
N GLU A 15 13.29 -0.66 -16.68
CA GLU A 15 12.30 -1.74 -16.90
C GLU A 15 10.87 -1.50 -16.39
N GLY A 16 10.14 -0.70 -17.17
CA GLY A 16 8.77 -0.99 -17.61
C GLY A 16 7.74 -1.18 -16.51
N LYS A 17 7.36 -0.10 -15.83
CA LYS A 17 6.25 -0.11 -14.87
C LYS A 17 5.49 1.17 -15.14
N ASP A 18 4.28 1.04 -15.65
CA ASP A 18 3.38 2.17 -15.81
C ASP A 18 3.35 2.93 -14.47
N ASP A 19 3.96 4.11 -14.41
CA ASP A 19 3.87 4.95 -13.23
C ASP A 19 2.37 5.18 -12.97
N LEU A 20 1.93 4.92 -11.74
CA LEU A 20 0.53 5.09 -11.37
C LEU A 20 0.17 6.57 -11.50
N ASP A 21 -0.54 6.93 -12.56
CA ASP A 21 -1.05 8.28 -12.76
C ASP A 21 -2.15 8.59 -11.73
N ILE A 22 -1.78 9.37 -10.72
CA ILE A 22 -2.69 9.95 -9.72
C ILE A 22 -3.16 11.30 -10.25
N LEU A 23 -4.46 11.45 -10.46
CA LEU A 23 -5.09 12.67 -10.93
C LEU A 23 -5.75 13.43 -9.77
N ASP A 24 -6.09 14.69 -10.00
CA ASP A 24 -6.81 15.49 -9.02
C ASP A 24 -8.15 14.84 -8.65
N GLY A 25 -8.42 14.78 -7.34
CA GLY A 25 -9.62 14.14 -6.78
C GLY A 25 -9.50 12.64 -6.52
N ASP A 26 -8.43 11.99 -6.99
CA ASP A 26 -8.19 10.57 -6.73
C ASP A 26 -7.83 10.26 -5.29
N ILE A 27 -7.19 11.21 -4.62
CA ILE A 27 -6.84 11.12 -3.21
C ILE A 27 -7.41 12.35 -2.54
N GLN A 28 -8.27 12.14 -1.55
CA GLN A 28 -8.79 13.22 -0.72
C GLN A 28 -8.33 13.00 0.71
N LYS A 29 -7.72 14.03 1.29
CA LYS A 29 -7.29 14.04 2.68
C LYS A 29 -8.29 14.87 3.47
N SER A 30 -8.71 14.36 4.61
CA SER A 30 -9.66 15.03 5.48
C SER A 30 -9.34 14.75 6.94
N ILE A 31 -10.08 15.38 7.84
CA ILE A 31 -10.05 15.08 9.27
C ILE A 31 -11.46 14.69 9.66
N VAL A 32 -11.65 13.48 10.17
CA VAL A 32 -12.93 12.96 10.65
C VAL A 32 -12.80 12.76 12.14
N ASN A 33 -13.60 13.49 12.93
CA ASN A 33 -13.57 13.44 14.40
C ASN A 33 -12.18 13.69 15.01
N GLY A 34 -11.40 14.61 14.42
CA GLY A 34 -10.04 14.90 14.86
C GLY A 34 -8.98 13.88 14.40
N VAL A 35 -9.38 12.83 13.67
CA VAL A 35 -8.47 11.80 13.14
C VAL A 35 -8.20 12.08 11.65
N PRO A 36 -6.93 12.13 11.22
CA PRO A 36 -6.60 12.20 9.80
C PRO A 36 -7.21 11.03 9.04
N SER A 37 -7.90 11.34 7.94
CA SER A 37 -8.57 10.38 7.08
C SER A 37 -8.13 10.59 5.63
N ILE A 38 -8.12 9.49 4.88
CA ILE A 38 -7.82 9.48 3.46
C ILE A 38 -8.90 8.67 2.75
N SER A 39 -9.41 9.21 1.65
CA SER A 39 -10.33 8.50 0.75
C SER A 39 -9.76 8.48 -0.65
N PHE A 40 -10.04 7.40 -1.37
CA PHE A 40 -9.58 7.18 -2.74
C PHE A 40 -10.77 7.14 -3.70
N SER A 41 -10.58 7.61 -4.93
CA SER A 41 -11.58 7.45 -5.99
C SER A 41 -11.75 5.96 -6.37
N ASP A 42 -12.87 5.63 -7.01
CA ASP A 42 -13.11 4.28 -7.53
C ASP A 42 -12.05 3.87 -8.57
N ARG A 43 -11.46 4.84 -9.29
CA ARG A 43 -10.42 4.58 -10.28
C ARG A 43 -9.16 4.05 -9.59
N ILE A 44 -8.68 4.73 -8.55
CA ILE A 44 -7.52 4.27 -7.78
C ILE A 44 -7.81 2.93 -7.12
N HIS A 45 -8.99 2.71 -6.56
CA HIS A 45 -9.35 1.41 -6.00
C HIS A 45 -9.20 0.27 -7.01
N LYS A 46 -9.70 0.45 -8.25
CA LYS A 46 -9.58 -0.55 -9.31
C LYS A 46 -8.12 -0.81 -9.69
N ILE A 47 -7.31 0.24 -9.82
CA ILE A 47 -5.90 0.09 -10.18
C ILE A 47 -5.14 -0.66 -9.08
N LEU A 48 -5.38 -0.31 -7.80
CA LEU A 48 -4.78 -1.00 -6.66
C LEU A 48 -5.20 -2.48 -6.61
N ILE A 49 -6.49 -2.77 -6.76
CA ILE A 49 -7.00 -4.15 -6.77
C ILE A 49 -6.38 -4.94 -7.92
N GLN A 50 -6.29 -4.36 -9.12
CA GLN A 50 -5.69 -5.00 -10.28
C GLN A 50 -4.20 -5.32 -10.04
N GLY A 51 -3.44 -4.36 -9.50
CA GLY A 51 -2.03 -4.57 -9.15
C GLY A 51 -1.83 -5.63 -8.06
N MET A 52 -2.85 -5.88 -7.24
CA MET A 52 -2.82 -6.83 -6.14
C MET A 52 -3.52 -8.17 -6.44
N LYS A 53 -3.86 -8.45 -7.70
CA LYS A 53 -4.67 -9.63 -8.09
C LYS A 53 -4.15 -10.96 -7.53
N ASN A 54 -2.82 -11.12 -7.45
CA ASN A 54 -2.18 -12.34 -6.94
C ASN A 54 -1.46 -12.11 -5.59
N THR A 55 -1.78 -11.01 -4.89
CA THR A 55 -1.12 -10.63 -3.64
C THR A 55 -1.94 -11.12 -2.45
N VAL A 56 -1.24 -11.69 -1.46
CA VAL A 56 -1.84 -12.10 -0.18
C VAL A 56 -1.41 -11.13 0.91
N ILE A 57 -2.36 -10.46 1.53
CA ILE A 57 -2.10 -9.59 2.70
C ILE A 57 -2.31 -10.41 3.97
N LEU A 58 -1.25 -10.58 4.76
CA LEU A 58 -1.31 -11.25 6.05
C LEU A 58 -1.22 -10.23 7.18
N LYS A 59 -2.33 -10.01 7.90
CA LYS A 59 -2.37 -9.11 9.05
C LYS A 59 -2.28 -9.90 10.36
N LEU A 60 -1.19 -9.71 11.10
CA LEU A 60 -1.02 -10.28 12.44
C LEU A 60 -1.55 -9.29 13.47
N LEU A 61 -2.47 -9.74 14.32
CA LEU A 61 -3.06 -8.93 15.37
C LEU A 61 -2.87 -9.62 16.72
N GLY A 62 -2.55 -8.84 17.75
CA GLY A 62 -2.42 -9.34 19.12
C GLY A 62 -1.03 -9.91 19.42
N ARG A 63 -0.97 -11.21 19.72
CA ARG A 63 0.25 -11.86 20.24
C ARG A 63 1.25 -12.17 19.12
N ASN A 64 2.54 -12.03 19.46
CA ASN A 64 3.64 -12.43 18.60
C ASN A 64 3.55 -13.93 18.25
N ILE A 65 3.89 -14.27 17.01
CA ILE A 65 3.89 -15.64 16.50
C ILE A 65 5.27 -15.96 15.94
N GLY A 66 5.78 -17.16 16.23
CA GLY A 66 7.02 -17.64 15.64
C GLY A 66 6.86 -17.93 14.15
N PHE A 67 7.90 -17.66 13.36
CA PHE A 67 7.87 -17.82 11.90
C PHE A 67 7.41 -19.22 11.45
N SER A 68 7.94 -20.29 12.06
CA SER A 68 7.57 -21.67 11.71
C SER A 68 6.08 -21.96 11.95
N VAL A 69 5.51 -21.41 13.02
CA VAL A 69 4.08 -21.56 13.33
C VAL A 69 3.22 -20.78 12.33
N LEU A 70 3.67 -19.58 11.97
CA LEU A 70 3.01 -18.76 10.95
C LEU A 70 3.02 -19.44 9.58
N GLN A 71 4.18 -19.93 9.15
CA GLN A 71 4.35 -20.66 7.89
C GLN A 71 3.45 -21.89 7.84
N ASN A 72 3.42 -22.69 8.91
CA ASN A 72 2.55 -23.87 8.97
C ASN A 72 1.06 -23.49 8.91
N LYS A 73 0.63 -22.43 9.58
CA LYS A 73 -0.75 -21.94 9.49
C LYS A 73 -1.10 -21.51 8.07
N LEU A 74 -0.21 -20.75 7.43
CA LEU A 74 -0.41 -20.30 6.06
C LEU A 74 -0.49 -21.51 5.11
N TYR A 75 0.48 -22.43 5.18
CA TYR A 75 0.49 -23.63 4.35
C TYR A 75 -0.78 -24.46 4.50
N ASN A 76 -1.29 -24.64 5.73
CA ASN A 76 -2.55 -25.36 5.96
C ASN A 76 -3.78 -24.62 5.43
N LEU A 77 -3.81 -23.28 5.49
CA LEU A 77 -4.92 -22.48 4.97
C LEU A 77 -5.00 -22.54 3.43
N TRP A 78 -3.85 -22.66 2.78
CA TRP A 78 -3.71 -22.70 1.32
C TRP A 78 -3.68 -24.12 0.74
N ARG A 79 -3.85 -25.16 1.57
CA ARG A 79 -4.11 -26.50 1.05
C ARG A 79 -5.47 -26.52 0.34
N PRO A 80 -5.55 -27.09 -0.88
CA PRO A 80 -6.80 -27.20 -1.62
C PRO A 80 -7.84 -28.06 -0.89
#